data_AF-A0A1Y3MKV9-F1
#
_entry.id   AF-A0A1Y3MKV9-F1
#
_cell.length_a   1.000
_cell.length_b   1.000
_cell.length_c   1.000
_cell.angle_alpha   90.00
_cell.angle_beta   90.00
_cell.angle_gamma   90.00
#
_symmetry.space_group_name_H-M   'P 1'
#
loop_
_entity.id
_entity.type
_entity.pdbx_description
1 polymer ?
#
loop_
_entity_poly.entity_id
_entity_poly.type
_entity_poly.pdbx_seq_one_letter_code
_entity_poly.pdbx_strand_id
1 'polypeptide(L)' 'MEWCGITPYTESVEEKECWSEPLGYSCCKGCLVYETDEDGQWGFENNHWCGIQSSCKA' A
#
# COMPACT_ATOMS: atom_id res chain seq x y z
N MET A 1 -37.43 2.99 17.41
CA MET A 1 -36.61 3.02 16.18
C MET A 1 -35.34 3.76 16.55
N GLU A 2 -34.50 3.22 17.42
CA GLU A 2 -33.56 2.11 17.08
C GLU A 2 -32.90 2.38 15.75
N TRP A 3 -32.04 3.40 15.74
CA TRP A 3 -30.98 3.51 14.77
C TRP A 3 -29.84 2.65 15.28
N CYS A 4 -29.89 1.35 14.94
CA CYS A 4 -28.79 0.42 15.15
C CYS A 4 -27.68 0.77 14.16
N GLY A 5 -26.52 1.18 14.67
CA GLY A 5 -25.37 1.48 13.84
C GLY A 5 -24.45 2.49 14.49
N ILE A 6 -24.00 2.19 15.71
CA ILE A 6 -22.73 2.71 16.19
C ILE A 6 -21.72 2.14 15.19
N THR A 7 -21.35 2.91 14.16
CA THR A 7 -20.16 2.53 13.40
C THR A 7 -19.02 2.55 14.41
N PRO A 8 -18.28 1.45 14.60
CA PRO A 8 -17.16 1.46 15.52
C PRO A 8 -16.20 2.54 15.01
N TYR A 9 -15.91 3.48 15.90
CA TYR A 9 -14.80 4.39 15.75
C TYR A 9 -13.51 3.56 15.91
N THR A 10 -13.15 2.75 14.91
CA THR A 10 -11.85 2.07 14.82
C THR A 10 -11.76 1.33 13.49
N GLU A 11 -11.21 2.00 12.49
CA GLU A 11 -10.14 1.52 11.61
C GLU A 11 -9.46 2.83 11.17
N SER A 12 -8.21 3.22 11.45
CA SER A 12 -7.01 2.51 11.88
C SER A 12 -6.80 1.15 11.22
N VAL A 13 -7.36 0.98 10.02
CA VAL A 13 -6.58 0.47 8.89
C VAL A 13 -6.14 1.77 8.23
N GLU A 14 -5.07 2.42 8.70
CA GLU A 14 -3.78 2.23 8.04
C GLU A 14 -4.01 1.97 6.55
N GLU A 15 -4.22 3.05 5.80
CA GLU A 15 -3.99 3.15 4.35
C GLU A 15 -2.52 2.79 4.04
N LYS A 16 -2.13 1.55 4.34
CA LYS A 16 -1.05 0.84 3.67
C LYS A 16 -1.62 0.19 2.40
N GLU A 17 -2.50 0.91 1.70
CA GLU A 17 -2.98 0.47 0.41
C GLU A 17 -1.79 0.52 -0.54
N CYS A 18 -1.29 -0.65 -0.89
CA CYS A 18 -0.33 -0.72 -1.97
C CYS A 18 -1.08 -0.50 -3.26
N TRP A 19 -0.80 0.63 -3.89
CA TRP A 19 -1.26 0.94 -5.25
C TRP A 19 -0.85 -0.12 -6.29
N SER A 20 0.14 -0.96 -5.96
CA SER A 20 0.60 -2.08 -6.79
C SER A 20 -0.25 -3.34 -6.70
N GLU A 21 -1.05 -3.52 -5.64
CA GLU A 21 -1.96 -4.66 -5.48
C GLU A 21 -3.03 -4.75 -6.57
N PRO A 22 -3.73 -3.67 -6.96
CA PRO A 22 -4.67 -3.72 -8.10
C PRO A 22 -3.99 -4.03 -9.45
N LEU A 23 -2.68 -3.81 -9.55
CA LEU A 23 -1.86 -4.19 -10.72
C LEU A 23 -1.38 -5.65 -10.66
N GLY A 24 -1.62 -6.36 -9.54
CA GLY A 24 -1.20 -7.74 -9.32
C GLY A 24 0.20 -7.91 -8.71
N TYR A 25 0.77 -6.84 -8.15
CA TYR A 25 2.08 -6.85 -7.52
C TYR A 25 1.98 -6.65 -6.01
N SER A 26 2.89 -7.28 -5.26
CA SER A 26 2.92 -7.17 -3.80
C SER A 26 3.48 -5.83 -3.33
N CYS A 27 3.19 -5.44 -2.09
CA CYS A 27 3.90 -4.35 -1.43
C CYS A 27 5.38 -4.63 -1.25
N CYS A 28 6.21 -3.61 -1.46
CA CYS A 28 7.58 -3.65 -0.97
C CYS A 28 7.61 -3.57 0.54
N LYS A 29 8.51 -4.32 1.16
CA LYS A 29 8.83 -4.21 2.58
C LYS A 29 9.85 -3.09 2.79
N GLY A 30 10.77 -2.95 1.84
CA GLY A 30 11.71 -1.85 1.77
C GLY A 30 11.14 -0.62 1.09
N CYS A 31 11.86 0.48 1.26
CA CYS A 31 11.63 1.74 0.56
C CYS A 31 12.64 1.94 -0.58
N LEU A 32 13.28 0.86 -1.02
CA LEU A 32 14.31 0.91 -2.04
C LEU A 32 13.65 0.95 -3.41
N VAL A 33 13.66 2.14 -4.01
CA VAL A 33 13.13 2.37 -5.35
C VAL A 33 14.17 1.89 -6.36
N TYR A 34 13.77 0.94 -7.20
CA TYR A 34 14.57 0.46 -8.32
C TYR A 34 14.17 1.15 -9.61
N GLU A 35 12.86 1.29 -9.84
CA GLU A 35 12.29 1.94 -11.02
C GLU A 35 11.15 2.86 -10.58
N THR A 36 10.79 3.83 -11.41
CA THR A 36 9.65 4.72 -11.15
C THR A 36 8.94 4.98 -12.45
N ASP A 37 7.66 4.68 -12.47
CA ASP A 37 6.79 4.77 -13.64
C ASP A 37 5.61 5.70 -13.36
N GLU A 38 4.70 5.81 -14.32
CA GLU A 38 3.49 6.64 -14.22
C GLU A 38 2.57 6.18 -13.07
N ASP A 39 2.59 4.89 -12.74
CA ASP A 39 1.84 4.30 -11.63
C ASP A 39 2.44 4.63 -10.26
N GLY A 40 3.77 4.81 -10.17
CA GLY A 40 4.47 5.08 -8.93
C GLY A 40 5.89 4.52 -8.86
N GLN A 41 6.41 4.44 -7.64
CA GLN A 41 7.77 3.96 -7.37
C GLN A 41 7.79 2.44 -7.17
N TRP A 42 8.55 1.73 -7.99
CA TRP A 42 8.68 0.27 -7.91
C TRP A 42 9.95 -0.13 -7.16
N GLY A 43 9.83 -1.17 -6.35
CA GLY A 43 10.96 -1.85 -5.73
C GLY A 43 11.11 -3.26 -6.30
N PHE A 44 12.29 -3.82 -6.10
CA PHE A 44 12.62 -5.17 -6.54
C PHE A 44 13.24 -5.93 -5.37
N GLU A 45 12.48 -6.86 -4.79
CA GLU A 45 12.89 -7.64 -3.62
C GLU A 45 12.63 -9.13 -3.86
N ASN A 46 13.57 -9.99 -3.46
CA ASN A 46 13.45 -11.46 -3.62
C ASN A 46 13.09 -11.90 -5.05
N ASN A 47 13.71 -11.29 -6.06
CA ASN A 47 13.45 -11.55 -7.48
C ASN A 47 12.00 -11.26 -7.94
N HIS A 48 11.24 -10.45 -7.19
CA HIS A 48 9.90 -10.03 -7.56
C HIS A 48 9.75 -8.51 -7.53
N TRP A 49 8.90 -7.99 -8.42
CA TRP A 49 8.49 -6.60 -8.42
C TRP A 49 7.49 -6.34 -7.32
N CYS A 50 7.63 -5.18 -6.70
CA CYS A 50 6.75 -4.74 -5.64
C CYS A 50 6.51 -3.23 -5.74
N GLY A 51 5.36 -2.75 -5.28
CA GLY A 51 5.10 -1.31 -5.22
C GLY A 51 5.59 -0.71 -3.92
N ILE A 52 6.31 0.41 -4.03
CA ILE A 52 6.78 1.19 -2.88
C ILE A 52 5.59 1.98 -2.33
N GLN A 53 5.31 1.79 -1.04
CA GLN A 53 4.23 2.47 -0.36
C GLN A 53 4.52 3.96 -0.19
N SER A 54 3.51 4.81 -0.25
CA SER A 54 3.63 6.25 0.04
C SER A 54 4.06 6.54 1.48
N SER A 55 3.93 5.56 2.38
CA SER A 55 4.43 5.60 3.76
C SER A 55 5.96 5.49 3.85
N CYS A 56 6.63 5.09 2.77
CA CYS A 56 8.07 5.19 2.63
C CYS A 56 8.47 6.66 2.43
N LYS A 57 8.40 7.44 3.51
CA LYS A 57 9.03 8.76 3.59
C LYS A 57 10.48 8.55 4.01
N ALA A 58 11.40 8.98 3.15
CA ALA A 58 12.82 9.09 3.49
C ALA A 58 13.04 10.06 4.67
#